data_AF-A0A1G6A5V3-F1
#
_entry.id   AF-A0A1G6A5V3-F1
#
_cell.length_a   1.000
_cell.length_b   1.000
_cell.length_c   1.000
_cell.angle_alpha   90.00
_cell.angle_beta   90.00
_cell.angle_gamma   90.00
#
_symmetry.space_group_name_H-M   'P 1'
#
loop_
_entity.id
_entity.type
_entity.pdbx_description
1 polymer ?
#
loop_
_entity_poly.entity_id
_entity_poly.type
_entity_poly.pdbx_seq_one_letter_code
_entity_poly.pdbx_strand_id
1 'polypeptide(L)' 'MRRLFGMKEISKYMGRSEETLQVYRRRLGLPIVKIVGTWEADVEDLEKWRLRQAEKHVKPVPDRE' A
#
# COMPACT_ATOMS: atom_id res chain seq x y z
N MET A 1 -17.13 -1.12 -1.10
CA MET A 1 -15.87 -1.67 -0.56
C MET A 1 -15.46 -2.89 -1.34
N ARG A 2 -14.37 -2.78 -2.10
CA ARG A 2 -13.73 -3.91 -2.80
C ARG A 2 -12.56 -4.35 -1.92
N ARG A 3 -12.53 -5.63 -1.55
CA ARG A 3 -11.46 -6.21 -0.73
C ARG A 3 -10.59 -7.12 -1.57
N LEU A 4 -9.30 -7.11 -1.27
CA LEU A 4 -8.31 -7.99 -1.87
C LEU A 4 -7.94 -9.06 -0.86
N PHE A 5 -7.92 -10.32 -1.31
CA PHE A 5 -7.67 -11.49 -0.48
C PHE A 5 -6.36 -12.17 -0.88
N GLY A 6 -5.51 -12.38 0.10
CA GLY A 6 -4.20 -12.96 -0.06
C GLY A 6 -3.14 -11.97 -0.54
N MET A 7 -1.90 -12.27 -0.14
CA MET A 7 -0.75 -11.39 -0.41
C MET A 7 -0.44 -11.29 -1.91
N LYS A 8 -0.72 -12.36 -2.67
CA LYS A 8 -0.58 -12.43 -4.13
C LYS A 8 -1.53 -11.48 -4.87
N GLU A 9 -2.78 -11.37 -4.42
CA GLU A 9 -3.76 -10.47 -5.04
C GLU A 9 -3.45 -9.00 -4.75
N ILE A 10 -3.08 -8.72 -3.49
CA ILE A 10 -2.63 -7.39 -3.07
C ILE A 10 -1.36 -6.98 -3.85
N SER A 11 -0.42 -7.92 -4.02
CA SER A 11 0.81 -7.75 -4.83
C SER A 11 0.50 -7.38 -6.27
N LYS A 12 -0.40 -8.14 -6.91
CA LYS A 12 -0.84 -7.89 -8.29
C LYS A 12 -1.52 -6.53 -8.44
N TYR A 13 -2.39 -6.17 -7.49
CA TYR A 13 -3.09 -4.88 -7.51
C TYR A 13 -2.14 -3.69 -7.31
N MET A 14 -1.21 -3.80 -6.34
CA MET A 14 -0.22 -2.77 -6.05
C MET A 14 0.90 -2.69 -7.10
N GLY A 15 1.07 -3.74 -7.93
CA GLY A 15 2.16 -3.86 -8.89
C GLY A 15 3.53 -3.99 -8.21
N ARG A 16 3.59 -4.63 -7.04
CA ARG A 16 4.80 -4.76 -6.20
C ARG A 16 4.93 -6.17 -5.65
N SER A 17 6.16 -6.67 -5.53
CA SER A 17 6.45 -7.99 -4.95
C SER A 17 5.94 -8.13 -3.51
N GLU A 18 5.63 -9.36 -3.11
CA GLU A 18 5.13 -9.68 -1.76
C GLU A 18 6.12 -9.28 -0.65
N GLU A 19 7.42 -9.41 -0.92
CA GLU A 19 8.49 -8.94 -0.04
C GLU A 19 8.43 -7.43 0.16
N THR A 20 8.25 -6.67 -0.92
CA THR A 20 8.07 -5.21 -0.86
C THR A 20 6.84 -4.83 -0.05
N LEU A 21 5.73 -5.55 -0.19
CA LEU A 21 4.54 -5.33 0.63
C LEU A 21 4.80 -5.59 2.12
N GLN A 22 5.58 -6.63 2.47
CA GLN A 22 6.00 -6.85 3.85
C GLN A 22 6.86 -5.71 4.38
N VAL A 23 7.78 -5.19 3.57
CA VAL A 23 8.59 -4.03 3.93
C VAL A 23 7.72 -2.79 4.12
N TYR A 24 6.77 -2.52 3.22
CA TYR A 24 5.84 -1.39 3.34
C TYR A 24 4.96 -1.52 4.57
N ARG A 25 4.49 -2.71 4.89
CA ARG A 25 3.75 -2.96 6.14
C ARG A 25 4.62 -2.65 7.36
N ARG A 26 5.84 -3.18 7.43
CA ARG A 26 6.74 -3.01 8.59
C ARG A 26 7.29 -1.60 8.74
N ARG A 27 7.61 -0.92 7.64
CA ARG A 27 8.30 0.39 7.65
C ARG A 27 7.38 1.57 7.40
N LEU A 28 6.35 1.41 6.58
CA LEU A 28 5.48 2.48 6.10
C LEU A 28 4.02 2.35 6.58
N GLY A 29 3.70 1.32 7.37
CA GLY A 29 2.37 1.09 7.88
C GLY A 29 1.33 0.80 6.79
N LEU A 30 1.68 -0.01 5.78
CA LEU A 30 0.72 -0.46 4.76
C LEU A 30 -0.54 -1.06 5.43
N PRO A 31 -1.76 -0.62 5.07
CA PRO A 31 -3.00 -1.03 5.72
C PRO A 31 -3.46 -2.42 5.22
N ILE A 32 -2.66 -3.43 5.56
CA ILE A 32 -3.01 -4.84 5.33
C ILE A 32 -3.15 -5.55 6.67
N VAL A 33 -4.21 -6.33 6.80
CA VAL A 33 -4.56 -7.06 8.03
C VAL A 33 -4.45 -8.56 7.78
N LYS A 34 -4.09 -9.31 8.82
CA LYS A 34 -4.06 -10.78 8.75
C LYS A 34 -5.26 -11.31 9.52
N ILE A 35 -6.21 -11.94 8.81
CA ILE A 35 -7.44 -12.48 9.35
C ILE A 35 -7.47 -13.98 9.05
N VAL A 36 -7.55 -14.80 10.11
CA VAL A 36 -7.63 -16.27 10.02
C VAL A 36 -6.58 -16.88 9.08
N GLY A 37 -5.33 -16.40 9.19
CA GLY A 37 -4.21 -16.90 8.37
C GLY A 37 -4.06 -16.24 6.99
N THR A 38 -5.08 -15.55 6.50
CA THR A 38 -5.09 -14.87 5.20
C THR A 38 -4.80 -13.38 5.34
N TRP A 39 -4.06 -12.80 4.39
CA TRP A 39 -3.89 -11.35 4.32
C TRP A 39 -5.07 -10.73 3.60
N GLU A 40 -5.65 -9.69 4.16
CA GLU A 40 -6.73 -8.92 3.56
C GLU A 40 -6.37 -7.44 3.50
N ALA A 41 -6.84 -6.77 2.46
CA ALA A 41 -6.70 -5.34 2.31
C ALA A 41 -7.98 -4.75 1.71
N ASP A 42 -8.41 -3.60 2.23
CA ASP A 42 -9.43 -2.82 1.55
C ASP A 42 -8.80 -1.92 0.49
N VAL A 43 -9.39 -1.90 -0.70
CA VAL A 43 -8.88 -1.10 -1.82
C VAL A 43 -8.91 0.40 -1.48
N GLU A 44 -9.95 0.88 -0.80
CA GLU A 44 -10.05 2.30 -0.44
C GLU A 44 -8.95 2.72 0.53
N ASP A 45 -8.59 1.87 1.48
CA ASP A 45 -7.49 2.11 2.42
C ASP A 45 -6.12 2.08 1.71
N LEU A 46 -5.93 1.14 0.77
CA LEU A 46 -4.72 1.09 -0.05
C LEU A 46 -4.55 2.35 -0.91
N GLU A 47 -5.63 2.83 -1.52
CA GLU A 47 -5.61 4.07 -2.30
C GLU A 47 -5.31 5.29 -1.42
N LYS A 48 -5.99 5.41 -0.27
CA LYS A 48 -5.72 6.48 0.71
C LYS A 48 -4.28 6.42 1.22
N TRP A 49 -3.75 5.23 1.48
CA TRP A 49 -2.35 5.06 1.87
C TRP A 49 -1.42 5.50 0.74
N ARG A 50 -1.70 5.11 -0.51
CA ARG A 50 -0.89 5.48 -1.68
C ARG A 50 -0.87 7.00 -1.89
N LEU A 51 -2.01 7.67 -1.76
CA LEU A 51 -2.10 9.13 -1.82
C LEU A 51 -1.25 9.78 -0.72
N ARG A 52 -1.37 9.31 0.53
CA ARG A 52 -0.53 9.80 1.65
C ARG A 52 0.97 9.58 1.42
N GLN A 53 1.37 8.46 0.81
CA GLN A 53 2.77 8.22 0.46
C GLN A 53 3.23 9.15 -0.66
N ALA A 54 2.37 9.42 -1.65
CA ALA A 54 2.63 10.39 -2.71
C ALA A 54 2.79 11.79 -2.12
N GLU A 55 1.90 12.25 -1.23
CA GLU A 55 2.04 13.55 -0.55
C GLU A 55 3.33 13.64 0.27
N LYS A 56 3.72 12.57 0.97
CA LYS A 56 4.99 12.52 1.71
C LYS A 56 6.23 12.53 0.80
N HIS A 57 6.12 12.03 -0.43
CA HIS A 57 7.22 12.00 -1.41
C HIS A 57 7.15 13.12 -2.45
N VAL A 58 6.04 13.88 -2.50
CA VAL A 58 6.00 15.22 -3.09
C VAL A 58 6.82 16.10 -2.14
N LYS A 59 8.14 16.04 -2.30
CA LYS A 59 8.90 17.28 -2.12
C LYS A 59 8.29 18.26 -3.11
N PRO A 60 7.96 19.50 -2.71
CA PRO A 60 7.68 20.53 -3.71
C PRO A 60 8.87 20.48 -4.68
N VAL A 61 8.60 20.27 -5.96
CA VAL A 61 9.59 20.58 -6.98
C VAL A 61 9.93 22.04 -6.71
N PRO A 62 11.16 22.41 -6.32
CA PRO A 62 11.49 23.81 -6.16
C PRO A 62 11.20 24.45 -7.51
N ASP A 63 10.28 25.40 -7.51
CA ASP A 63 9.99 26.24 -8.67
C ASP A 63 11.34 26.77 -9.15
N ARG A 64 11.75 26.35 -10.35
CA ARG A 64 12.93 26.91 -10.99
C ARG A 64 12.49 28.25 -11.57
N GLU A 65 12.56 29.29 -10.74
CA GLU A 65 12.72 30.69 -11.18
C GLU A 65 14.05 30.87 -11.92
#